data_AF-A0A5B9QAN4-F1
#
_entry.id   AF-A0A5B9QAN4-F1
#
_cell.length_a   1.000
_cell.length_b   1.000
_cell.length_c   1.000
_cell.angle_alpha   90.00
_cell.angle_beta   90.00
_cell.angle_gamma   90.00
#
_symmetry.space_group_name_H-M   'P 1'
#
loop_
_entity.id
_entity.type
_entity.pdbx_description
1 polymer ?
#
loop_
_entity_poly.entity_id
_entity_poly.type
_entity_poly.pdbx_seq_one_letter_code
_entity_poly.pdbx_strand_id
1 'polypeptide(L)'
;MKHSHYLLIFLLSYSLGDVAANAQYTSYHIGNSLTYDSLGNVKKTTNNSGFQEIAAFYGQTQAIGFHVDGGQPLHAIWNNPLGVPGSSDDDLDETREPYNGYSNALPNYSWDAVVLEPYFSQGATLGSDKQMLANFAGITSSSPWFYIMQVWPQTTWGDYQTYWDGPSLDSDSTPTQPRREFYQNLMGDLDNRYRMIPTGEVIYEIAKALATDAYPELAGLSIYNPADDDLSFHRDTIHLSADLGRYVATATMYSTMHKQDIRGLVPPSNIFDPLVLTPSIADRLNSIIWDVVSSSPYSGIADFNDDGYVNATDLTLWQNEFGTTYDGSDFLNWQRQLLGGSNLLASAVPVPEPTSLALFVVFVVSQARICRFRYNNYQTISRTSKPR
;
A
#
# COMPACT_ATOMS: atom_id res chain seq x y z
N MET A 1 -67.58 26.22 -24.69
CA MET A 1 -66.33 26.06 -23.94
C MET A 1 -65.67 24.76 -24.38
N LYS A 2 -64.63 24.81 -25.20
CA LYS A 2 -63.83 23.65 -25.62
C LYS A 2 -62.37 23.96 -25.23
N HIS A 3 -61.81 23.21 -24.29
CA HIS A 3 -60.42 23.33 -23.87
C HIS A 3 -59.61 22.20 -24.52
N SER A 4 -58.86 22.56 -25.57
CA SER A 4 -57.88 21.68 -26.21
C SER A 4 -56.63 21.59 -25.32
N HIS A 5 -56.34 20.40 -24.81
CA HIS A 5 -55.11 20.09 -24.10
C HIS A 5 -54.03 19.71 -25.13
N TYR A 6 -52.97 20.52 -25.24
CA TYR A 6 -51.76 20.15 -25.95
C TYR A 6 -50.87 19.35 -25.01
N LEU A 7 -50.74 18.05 -25.27
CA LEU A 7 -49.80 17.16 -24.61
C LEU A 7 -48.42 17.37 -25.25
N LEU A 8 -47.53 18.09 -24.57
CA LEU A 8 -46.16 18.31 -25.01
C LEU A 8 -45.33 17.07 -24.62
N ILE A 9 -45.05 16.20 -25.59
CA ILE A 9 -44.14 15.05 -25.41
C ILE A 9 -42.71 15.57 -25.56
N PHE A 10 -42.00 15.71 -24.45
CA PHE A 10 -40.54 15.89 -24.46
C PHE A 10 -39.89 14.53 -24.75
N LEU A 11 -39.44 14.34 -25.99
CA LEU A 11 -38.49 13.28 -26.34
C LEU A 11 -37.12 13.65 -25.77
N LEU A 12 -36.80 13.16 -24.57
CA LEU A 12 -35.43 13.11 -24.07
C LEU A 12 -34.66 12.10 -24.93
N SER A 13 -34.00 12.57 -25.97
CA SER A 13 -32.93 11.85 -26.64
C SER A 13 -31.75 11.77 -25.68
N TYR A 14 -31.69 10.68 -24.89
CA TYR A 14 -30.45 10.27 -24.23
C TYR A 14 -29.44 9.94 -25.34
N SER A 15 -28.48 10.82 -25.57
CA SER A 15 -27.26 10.43 -26.26
C SER A 15 -26.61 9.36 -25.39
N LEU A 16 -26.64 8.12 -25.85
CA LEU A 16 -25.73 7.08 -25.39
C LEU A 16 -24.34 7.57 -25.76
N GLY A 17 -23.73 8.37 -24.88
CA GLY A 17 -22.33 8.72 -25.01
C GLY A 17 -21.55 7.42 -25.02
N ASP A 18 -20.69 7.24 -26.02
CA ASP A 18 -19.73 6.15 -26.05
C ASP A 18 -19.03 6.15 -24.68
N VAL A 19 -19.32 5.13 -23.88
CA VAL A 19 -18.58 4.90 -22.64
C VAL A 19 -17.17 4.60 -23.13
N ALA A 20 -16.27 5.56 -22.99
CA ALA A 20 -14.87 5.37 -23.34
C ALA A 20 -14.44 4.05 -22.70
N ALA A 21 -13.97 3.10 -23.52
CA ALA A 21 -13.52 1.83 -23.00
C ALA A 21 -12.47 2.13 -21.92
N ASN A 22 -12.74 1.71 -20.68
CA ASN A 22 -11.78 1.89 -19.59
C ASN A 22 -10.45 1.30 -20.05
N ALA A 23 -9.41 2.14 -20.07
CA ALA A 23 -8.07 1.70 -20.44
C ALA A 23 -7.70 0.49 -19.55
N GLN A 24 -7.28 -0.60 -20.18
CA GLN A 24 -6.84 -1.79 -19.47
C GLN A 24 -5.46 -1.53 -18.88
N TYR A 25 -5.32 -1.67 -17.56
CA TYR A 25 -4.01 -1.62 -16.91
C TYR A 25 -3.31 -2.98 -17.08
N THR A 26 -2.02 -2.95 -17.40
CA THR A 26 -1.21 -4.11 -17.76
C THR A 26 -0.02 -4.23 -16.82
N SER A 27 0.18 -5.42 -16.26
CA SER A 27 1.31 -5.67 -15.38
C SER A 27 1.99 -7.00 -15.65
N TYR A 28 3.32 -7.03 -15.57
CA TYR A 28 4.10 -8.25 -15.69
C TYR A 28 4.86 -8.56 -14.40
N HIS A 29 4.72 -9.77 -13.86
CA HIS A 29 5.26 -10.13 -12.54
C HIS A 29 6.37 -11.19 -12.68
N ILE A 30 7.54 -10.94 -12.09
CA ILE A 30 8.69 -11.83 -12.14
C ILE A 30 9.10 -12.16 -10.71
N GLY A 31 9.03 -13.45 -10.37
CA GLY A 31 9.34 -13.90 -9.01
C GLY A 31 9.14 -15.39 -8.86
N ASN A 32 8.65 -15.80 -7.69
CA ASN A 32 8.42 -17.21 -7.36
C ASN A 32 7.04 -17.40 -6.70
N SER A 33 6.87 -18.47 -5.92
CA SER A 33 5.62 -18.80 -5.23
C SER A 33 5.07 -17.68 -4.34
N LEU A 34 5.90 -16.75 -3.87
CA LEU A 34 5.47 -15.60 -3.07
C LEU A 34 4.81 -14.52 -3.95
N THR A 35 5.31 -14.31 -5.17
CA THR A 35 4.61 -13.51 -6.21
C THR A 35 3.26 -14.14 -6.51
N TYR A 36 3.21 -15.46 -6.68
CA TYR A 36 1.96 -16.17 -6.92
C TYR A 36 0.95 -15.99 -5.77
N ASP A 37 1.40 -16.11 -4.51
CA ASP A 37 0.58 -15.83 -3.33
C ASP A 37 0.03 -14.40 -3.34
N SER A 38 0.84 -13.44 -3.78
CA SER A 38 0.48 -12.02 -3.85
C SER A 38 -0.46 -11.68 -5.01
N LEU A 39 -0.76 -12.61 -5.91
CA LEU A 39 -1.79 -12.43 -6.94
C LEU A 39 -3.17 -12.95 -6.49
N GLY A 40 -3.25 -13.63 -5.35
CA GLY A 40 -4.51 -14.03 -4.73
C GLY A 40 -5.16 -15.23 -5.41
N ASN A 41 -4.43 -16.34 -5.53
CA ASN A 41 -4.87 -17.58 -6.20
C ASN A 41 -5.23 -17.38 -7.69
N VAL A 42 -4.28 -17.65 -8.59
CA VAL A 42 -4.58 -17.70 -10.03
C VAL A 42 -5.35 -18.99 -10.32
N LYS A 43 -6.68 -18.92 -10.38
CA LYS A 43 -7.49 -20.10 -10.71
C LYS A 43 -7.23 -20.52 -12.15
N LYS A 44 -6.56 -21.66 -12.37
CA LYS A 44 -6.28 -22.22 -13.71
C LYS A 44 -7.54 -22.34 -14.58
N THR A 45 -8.70 -22.56 -13.97
CA THR A 45 -9.98 -22.76 -14.68
C THR A 45 -10.63 -21.47 -15.17
N THR A 46 -10.51 -20.37 -14.44
CA THR A 46 -11.13 -19.09 -14.80
C THR A 46 -10.13 -18.08 -15.35
N ASN A 47 -8.83 -18.34 -15.15
CA ASN A 47 -7.74 -17.42 -15.48
C ASN A 47 -7.88 -16.04 -14.81
N ASN A 48 -8.67 -15.96 -13.73
CA ASN A 48 -8.83 -14.79 -12.89
C ASN A 48 -8.04 -14.98 -11.59
N SER A 49 -7.35 -13.93 -11.18
CA SER A 49 -6.67 -13.84 -9.89
C SER A 49 -7.42 -12.91 -8.94
N GLY A 50 -7.19 -13.03 -7.63
CA GLY A 50 -7.71 -12.07 -6.64
C GLY A 50 -7.37 -10.62 -6.99
N PHE A 51 -6.19 -10.39 -7.57
CA PHE A 51 -5.78 -9.07 -8.04
C PHE A 51 -6.71 -8.51 -9.13
N GLN A 52 -7.10 -9.33 -10.11
CA GLN A 52 -8.02 -8.92 -11.18
C GLN A 52 -9.45 -8.69 -10.65
N GLU A 53 -9.88 -9.48 -9.67
CA GLU A 53 -11.20 -9.33 -9.04
C GLU A 53 -11.27 -8.06 -8.17
N ILE A 54 -10.19 -7.68 -7.48
CA ILE A 54 -10.10 -6.38 -6.79
C ILE A 54 -10.14 -5.24 -7.80
N ALA A 55 -9.41 -5.32 -8.92
CA ALA A 55 -9.50 -4.30 -9.98
C ALA A 55 -10.93 -4.17 -10.52
N ALA A 56 -11.60 -5.29 -10.75
CA ALA A 56 -13.00 -5.32 -11.22
C ALA A 56 -13.96 -4.68 -10.21
N PHE A 57 -13.73 -4.83 -8.90
CA PHE A 57 -14.52 -4.14 -7.85
C PHE A 57 -14.49 -2.62 -8.03
N TYR A 58 -13.35 -2.06 -8.44
CA TYR A 58 -13.20 -0.62 -8.73
C TYR A 58 -13.57 -0.24 -10.18
N GLY A 59 -14.20 -1.14 -10.94
CA GLY A 59 -14.59 -0.89 -12.33
C GLY A 59 -13.42 -0.83 -13.31
N GLN A 60 -12.25 -1.31 -12.90
CA GLN A 60 -11.05 -1.35 -13.72
C GLN A 60 -10.91 -2.72 -14.42
N THR A 61 -10.16 -2.75 -15.52
CA THR A 61 -9.77 -3.99 -16.18
C THR A 61 -8.27 -4.17 -16.04
N GLN A 62 -7.85 -5.35 -15.59
CA GLN A 62 -6.45 -5.70 -15.38
C GLN A 62 -6.03 -6.86 -16.27
N ALA A 63 -4.98 -6.67 -17.06
CA ALA A 63 -4.23 -7.74 -17.71
C ALA A 63 -2.97 -8.08 -16.91
N ILE A 64 -2.72 -9.36 -16.68
CA ILE A 64 -1.58 -9.85 -15.91
C ILE A 64 -0.83 -10.87 -16.74
N GLY A 65 0.47 -10.64 -16.93
CA GLY A 65 1.43 -11.68 -17.28
C GLY A 65 2.35 -11.97 -16.11
N PHE A 66 2.94 -13.16 -16.07
CA PHE A 66 3.92 -13.48 -15.03
C PHE A 66 4.91 -14.54 -15.53
N HIS A 67 6.08 -14.54 -14.89
CA HIS A 67 7.08 -15.60 -14.94
C HIS A 67 7.44 -15.94 -13.50
N VAL A 68 6.89 -17.08 -13.06
CA VAL A 68 7.10 -17.62 -11.72
C VAL A 68 8.00 -18.84 -11.84
N ASP A 69 9.08 -18.89 -11.05
CA ASP A 69 9.99 -20.05 -10.95
C ASP A 69 10.19 -20.37 -9.45
N GLY A 70 9.74 -21.55 -9.02
CA GLY A 70 9.58 -21.91 -7.61
C GLY A 70 10.87 -21.79 -6.77
N GLY A 71 10.83 -20.98 -5.71
CA GLY A 71 11.96 -20.75 -4.80
C GLY A 71 13.20 -20.10 -5.44
N GLN A 72 13.09 -19.58 -6.66
CA GLN A 72 14.21 -18.98 -7.36
C GLN A 72 14.37 -17.49 -7.03
N PRO A 73 15.63 -17.00 -6.94
CA PRO A 73 15.95 -15.59 -6.92
C PRO A 73 15.95 -15.00 -8.33
N LEU A 74 15.91 -13.66 -8.43
CA LEU A 74 15.89 -12.96 -9.72
C LEU A 74 17.03 -13.38 -10.66
N HIS A 75 18.22 -13.64 -10.14
CA HIS A 75 19.37 -14.00 -10.98
C HIS A 75 19.26 -15.42 -11.55
N ALA A 76 18.60 -16.35 -10.87
CA ALA A 76 18.36 -17.68 -11.44
C ALA A 76 17.25 -17.61 -12.50
N ILE A 77 16.18 -16.86 -12.23
CA ILE A 77 15.11 -16.59 -13.22
C ILE A 77 15.72 -15.97 -14.48
N TRP A 78 16.60 -14.98 -14.34
CA TRP A 78 17.31 -14.36 -15.47
C TRP A 78 18.17 -15.36 -16.28
N ASN A 79 18.69 -16.40 -15.65
CA ASN A 79 19.45 -17.43 -16.35
C ASN A 79 18.55 -18.53 -16.94
N ASN A 80 17.24 -18.46 -16.67
CA ASN A 80 16.22 -19.39 -17.13
C ASN A 80 15.07 -18.65 -17.87
N PRO A 81 15.35 -17.99 -19.02
CA PRO A 81 14.43 -17.04 -19.67
C PRO A 81 13.10 -17.61 -20.16
N LEU A 82 12.97 -18.94 -20.23
CA LEU A 82 11.79 -19.66 -20.72
C LEU A 82 11.00 -20.34 -19.58
N GLY A 83 11.45 -20.22 -18.32
CA GLY A 83 11.02 -21.08 -17.23
C GLY A 83 11.63 -22.48 -17.34
N VAL A 84 11.50 -23.31 -16.30
CA VAL A 84 12.00 -24.70 -16.31
C VAL A 84 11.14 -25.53 -17.26
N PRO A 85 11.61 -25.95 -18.45
CA PRO A 85 10.78 -26.71 -19.37
C PRO A 85 10.60 -28.13 -18.83
N GLY A 86 9.41 -28.45 -18.35
CA GLY A 86 9.05 -29.81 -17.94
C GLY A 86 9.39 -30.18 -16.51
N SER A 87 9.40 -29.24 -15.55
CA SER A 87 9.19 -29.60 -14.14
C SER A 87 7.77 -30.16 -14.01
N SER A 88 7.66 -31.47 -14.17
CA SER A 88 6.40 -32.21 -14.16
C SER A 88 5.77 -32.34 -12.78
N ASP A 89 6.36 -31.72 -11.74
CA ASP A 89 6.06 -32.01 -10.34
C ASP A 89 5.68 -30.79 -9.48
N ASP A 90 5.79 -29.56 -9.96
CA ASP A 90 5.29 -28.40 -9.21
C ASP A 90 4.51 -27.44 -10.12
N ASP A 91 3.23 -27.27 -9.79
CA ASP A 91 2.24 -26.36 -10.40
C ASP A 91 2.63 -24.86 -10.31
N LEU A 92 3.90 -24.53 -10.09
CA LEU A 92 4.38 -23.18 -9.77
C LEU A 92 5.35 -22.60 -10.82
N ASP A 93 5.94 -23.43 -11.68
CA ASP A 93 6.75 -22.94 -12.81
C ASP A 93 5.84 -22.54 -13.96
N GLU A 94 5.28 -21.34 -13.86
CA GLU A 94 4.21 -20.90 -14.72
C GLU A 94 4.59 -19.63 -15.48
N THR A 95 4.34 -19.68 -16.79
CA THR A 95 4.26 -18.49 -17.63
C THR A 95 2.86 -18.41 -18.23
N ARG A 96 2.40 -17.20 -18.51
CA ARG A 96 1.03 -16.97 -19.00
C ARG A 96 1.02 -16.52 -20.45
N GLU A 97 0.39 -17.31 -21.32
CA GLU A 97 0.07 -16.90 -22.68
C GLU A 97 -0.82 -15.63 -22.68
N PRO A 98 -0.62 -14.68 -23.61
CA PRO A 98 0.30 -14.73 -24.75
C PRO A 98 1.73 -14.26 -24.42
N TYR A 99 1.99 -13.89 -23.16
CA TYR A 99 3.21 -13.19 -22.75
C TYR A 99 4.41 -14.14 -22.57
N ASN A 100 4.16 -15.36 -22.09
CA ASN A 100 5.18 -16.38 -21.81
C ASN A 100 6.28 -15.85 -20.89
N GLY A 101 7.52 -16.38 -20.96
CA GLY A 101 8.63 -15.93 -20.12
C GLY A 101 9.05 -14.47 -20.41
N TYR A 102 9.77 -13.87 -19.45
CA TYR A 102 10.13 -12.44 -19.50
C TYR A 102 10.90 -12.05 -20.77
N SER A 103 11.67 -12.99 -21.33
CA SER A 103 12.46 -12.79 -22.55
C SER A 103 11.61 -12.53 -23.79
N ASN A 104 10.35 -12.95 -23.76
CA ASN A 104 9.33 -12.57 -24.73
C ASN A 104 8.48 -11.40 -24.23
N ALA A 105 8.01 -11.47 -22.98
CA ALA A 105 7.05 -10.52 -22.44
C ALA A 105 7.56 -9.06 -22.40
N LEU A 106 8.76 -8.83 -21.87
CA LEU A 106 9.29 -7.47 -21.66
C LEU A 106 9.65 -6.73 -22.97
N PRO A 107 10.31 -7.36 -23.96
CA PRO A 107 10.66 -6.68 -25.20
C PRO A 107 9.50 -6.59 -26.22
N ASN A 108 8.48 -7.44 -26.14
CA ASN A 108 7.45 -7.54 -27.18
C ASN A 108 6.07 -6.99 -26.79
N TYR A 109 5.87 -6.61 -25.53
CA TYR A 109 4.61 -6.07 -25.03
C TYR A 109 4.81 -4.74 -24.28
N SER A 110 3.78 -3.92 -24.27
CA SER A 110 3.73 -2.70 -23.46
C SER A 110 3.13 -3.00 -22.10
N TRP A 111 3.75 -2.45 -21.07
CA TRP A 111 3.36 -2.65 -19.68
C TRP A 111 3.19 -1.30 -19.00
N ASP A 112 2.20 -1.19 -18.12
CA ASP A 112 2.09 -0.05 -17.19
C ASP A 112 2.99 -0.29 -15.96
N ALA A 113 3.13 -1.57 -15.57
CA ALA A 113 3.96 -1.98 -14.45
C ALA A 113 4.73 -3.28 -14.70
N VAL A 114 5.93 -3.37 -14.12
CA VAL A 114 6.70 -4.61 -13.99
C VAL A 114 7.03 -4.83 -12.52
N VAL A 115 6.60 -5.96 -11.95
CA VAL A 115 6.87 -6.34 -10.56
C VAL A 115 8.03 -7.32 -10.51
N LEU A 116 9.00 -7.07 -9.64
CA LEU A 116 10.22 -7.85 -9.47
C LEU A 116 10.33 -8.27 -8.00
N GLU A 117 10.49 -9.57 -7.76
CA GLU A 117 10.61 -10.15 -6.40
C GLU A 117 12.05 -10.59 -6.10
N PRO A 118 12.81 -9.82 -5.31
CA PRO A 118 14.03 -10.33 -4.67
C PRO A 118 13.71 -11.48 -3.71
N TYR A 119 14.46 -12.57 -3.79
CA TYR A 119 14.24 -13.76 -2.96
C TYR A 119 15.54 -14.31 -2.37
N PHE A 120 15.46 -14.78 -1.13
CA PHE A 120 16.59 -15.10 -0.26
C PHE A 120 17.14 -16.53 -0.43
N SER A 121 17.42 -16.94 -1.66
CA SER A 121 17.96 -18.28 -1.94
C SER A 121 19.47 -18.26 -2.24
N GLN A 122 20.03 -19.42 -2.59
CA GLN A 122 21.48 -19.58 -2.75
C GLN A 122 22.06 -18.60 -3.77
N GLY A 123 23.07 -17.84 -3.35
CA GLY A 123 23.80 -16.89 -4.21
C GLY A 123 23.09 -15.55 -4.42
N ALA A 124 21.88 -15.35 -3.90
CA ALA A 124 21.19 -14.08 -3.95
C ALA A 124 21.82 -13.09 -2.96
N THR A 125 22.20 -11.93 -3.47
CA THR A 125 22.76 -10.80 -2.72
C THR A 125 22.15 -9.48 -3.19
N LEU A 126 22.30 -8.44 -2.36
CA LEU A 126 21.95 -7.06 -2.68
C LEU A 126 22.50 -6.63 -4.04
N GLY A 127 23.78 -6.92 -4.32
CA GLY A 127 24.41 -6.61 -5.60
C GLY A 127 23.85 -7.40 -6.78
N SER A 128 23.55 -8.69 -6.56
CA SER A 128 22.91 -9.51 -7.61
C SER A 128 21.50 -9.02 -7.92
N ASP A 129 20.73 -8.59 -6.91
CA ASP A 129 19.39 -8.06 -7.09
C ASP A 129 19.45 -6.74 -7.86
N LYS A 130 20.29 -5.78 -7.44
CA LYS A 130 20.53 -4.52 -8.19
C LYS A 130 20.85 -4.77 -9.66
N GLN A 131 21.75 -5.73 -9.92
CA GLN A 131 22.13 -6.10 -11.29
C GLN A 131 20.93 -6.64 -12.07
N MET A 132 20.10 -7.51 -11.47
CA MET A 132 18.95 -8.08 -12.15
C MET A 132 17.86 -7.06 -12.41
N LEU A 133 17.60 -6.14 -11.48
CA LEU A 133 16.67 -5.04 -11.68
C LEU A 133 17.06 -4.20 -12.91
N ALA A 134 18.35 -3.82 -13.01
CA ALA A 134 18.86 -3.11 -14.17
C ALA A 134 18.75 -3.91 -15.48
N ASN A 135 19.01 -5.21 -15.43
CA ASN A 135 18.91 -6.11 -16.59
C ASN A 135 17.46 -6.22 -17.11
N PHE A 136 16.48 -6.47 -16.23
CA PHE A 136 15.07 -6.53 -16.61
C PHE A 136 14.58 -5.20 -17.16
N ALA A 137 14.95 -4.09 -16.51
CA ALA A 137 14.61 -2.76 -17.01
C ALA A 137 15.23 -2.49 -18.39
N GLY A 138 16.47 -2.92 -18.63
CA GLY A 138 17.18 -2.71 -19.90
C GLY A 138 16.61 -3.46 -21.11
N ILE A 139 15.87 -4.55 -20.90
CA ILE A 139 15.22 -5.30 -21.99
C ILE A 139 13.72 -4.97 -22.16
N THR A 140 13.17 -4.14 -21.28
CA THR A 140 11.76 -3.76 -21.34
C THR A 140 11.57 -2.69 -22.42
N SER A 141 10.69 -2.96 -23.38
CA SER A 141 10.48 -2.08 -24.55
C SER A 141 9.68 -0.81 -24.26
N SER A 142 8.88 -0.85 -23.19
CA SER A 142 8.10 0.26 -22.67
C SER A 142 8.84 0.96 -21.52
N SER A 143 8.27 2.05 -21.01
CA SER A 143 8.74 2.72 -19.79
C SER A 143 7.75 2.49 -18.63
N PRO A 144 7.55 1.25 -18.18
CA PRO A 144 6.65 0.98 -17.06
C PRO A 144 7.23 1.53 -15.76
N TRP A 145 6.38 1.60 -14.74
CA TRP A 145 6.85 1.62 -13.36
C TRP A 145 7.41 0.26 -12.98
N PHE A 146 8.58 0.24 -12.33
CA PHE A 146 9.15 -0.98 -11.78
C PHE A 146 8.80 -1.06 -10.30
N TYR A 147 8.16 -2.13 -9.87
CA TYR A 147 7.81 -2.34 -8.47
C TYR A 147 8.68 -3.46 -7.88
N ILE A 148 9.34 -3.17 -6.77
CA ILE A 148 10.03 -4.17 -5.96
C ILE A 148 9.03 -4.72 -4.96
N MET A 149 8.79 -6.03 -5.01
CA MET A 149 7.94 -6.67 -4.02
C MET A 149 8.73 -6.93 -2.74
N GLN A 150 8.32 -6.29 -1.66
CA GLN A 150 8.86 -6.56 -0.34
C GLN A 150 8.27 -7.86 0.21
N VAL A 151 9.05 -8.94 0.22
CA VAL A 151 8.62 -10.22 0.78
C VAL A 151 8.74 -10.23 2.32
N TRP A 152 8.12 -11.24 2.94
CA TRP A 152 8.05 -11.42 4.38
C TRP A 152 9.05 -12.49 4.89
N PRO A 153 9.48 -12.42 6.16
CA PRO A 153 10.28 -13.46 6.81
C PRO A 153 9.58 -14.81 6.89
N GLN A 154 10.37 -15.89 6.90
CA GLN A 154 9.84 -17.21 7.25
C GLN A 154 9.41 -17.26 8.72
N THR A 155 8.38 -18.04 9.00
CA THR A 155 7.85 -18.23 10.36
C THR A 155 8.84 -18.92 11.31
N THR A 156 9.83 -19.62 10.77
CA THR A 156 10.85 -20.37 11.54
C THR A 156 12.06 -19.53 11.95
N TRP A 157 12.14 -18.28 11.48
CA TRP A 157 13.31 -17.43 11.72
C TRP A 157 13.22 -16.59 13.00
N GLY A 158 12.19 -16.84 13.80
CA GLY A 158 11.95 -16.22 15.08
C GLY A 158 10.76 -15.25 15.07
N ASP A 159 10.73 -14.39 16.08
CA ASP A 159 9.75 -13.33 16.22
C ASP A 159 9.82 -12.37 15.00
N TYR A 160 8.66 -12.11 14.39
CA TYR A 160 8.56 -11.40 13.12
C TYR A 160 9.17 -10.00 13.26
N GLN A 161 8.79 -9.26 14.30
CA GLN A 161 9.25 -7.90 14.53
C GLN A 161 10.76 -7.87 14.75
N THR A 162 11.27 -8.77 15.59
CA THR A 162 12.69 -8.86 15.90
C THR A 162 13.52 -9.18 14.66
N TYR A 163 13.06 -10.10 13.79
CA TYR A 163 13.76 -10.41 12.55
C TYR A 163 13.68 -9.26 11.55
N TRP A 164 12.48 -8.71 11.35
CA TRP A 164 12.18 -7.68 10.36
C TRP A 164 12.94 -6.37 10.63
N ASP A 165 12.99 -5.96 11.90
CA ASP A 165 13.71 -4.78 12.39
C ASP A 165 15.22 -5.02 12.53
N GLY A 166 15.68 -6.26 12.29
CA GLY A 166 17.08 -6.64 12.37
C GLY A 166 17.93 -5.93 11.31
N PRO A 167 19.21 -5.62 11.63
CA PRO A 167 20.03 -4.83 10.73
C PRO A 167 20.41 -5.58 9.45
N SER A 168 20.65 -4.86 8.36
CA SER A 168 21.15 -5.37 7.08
C SER A 168 22.28 -4.48 6.56
N LEU A 169 23.43 -5.07 6.25
CA LEU A 169 24.58 -4.31 5.75
C LEU A 169 24.29 -3.77 4.35
N ASP A 170 24.65 -2.51 4.10
CA ASP A 170 24.66 -1.92 2.75
C ASP A 170 25.96 -2.30 2.03
N SER A 171 25.95 -3.47 1.39
CA SER A 171 27.07 -4.04 0.65
C SER A 171 26.54 -4.98 -0.41
N ASP A 172 27.13 -4.97 -1.61
CA ASP A 172 26.73 -5.84 -2.71
C ASP A 172 26.84 -7.34 -2.39
N SER A 173 27.67 -7.70 -1.40
CA SER A 173 27.84 -9.06 -0.90
C SER A 173 26.82 -9.46 0.17
N THR A 174 26.00 -8.52 0.67
CA THR A 174 24.95 -8.81 1.67
C THR A 174 23.96 -9.80 1.07
N PRO A 175 23.75 -10.98 1.67
CA PRO A 175 22.75 -11.92 1.19
C PRO A 175 21.36 -11.28 1.14
N THR A 176 20.56 -11.62 0.13
CA THR A 176 19.17 -11.20 0.05
C THR A 176 18.43 -11.70 1.28
N GLN A 177 17.76 -10.80 2.00
CA GLN A 177 17.04 -11.10 3.23
C GLN A 177 15.75 -10.27 3.29
N PRO A 178 14.62 -10.84 3.73
CA PRO A 178 13.38 -10.11 3.92
C PRO A 178 13.45 -9.30 5.23
N ARG A 179 14.25 -8.23 5.21
CA ARG A 179 14.41 -7.28 6.32
C ARG A 179 14.14 -5.88 5.81
N ARG A 180 13.58 -5.02 6.67
CA ARG A 180 13.27 -3.64 6.29
C ARG A 180 14.51 -2.92 5.73
N GLU A 181 15.64 -3.00 6.43
CA GLU A 181 16.88 -2.30 6.05
C GLU A 181 17.47 -2.86 4.74
N PHE A 182 17.29 -4.15 4.43
CA PHE A 182 17.71 -4.70 3.14
C PHE A 182 17.02 -3.99 1.96
N TYR A 183 15.69 -3.83 2.05
CA TYR A 183 14.92 -3.15 1.01
C TYR A 183 15.22 -1.65 0.96
N GLN A 184 15.50 -1.01 2.09
CA GLN A 184 15.94 0.40 2.11
C GLN A 184 17.28 0.56 1.39
N ASN A 185 18.25 -0.32 1.64
CA ASN A 185 19.53 -0.32 0.93
C ASN A 185 19.35 -0.62 -0.56
N LEU A 186 18.46 -1.54 -0.91
CA LEU A 186 18.13 -1.84 -2.31
C LEU A 186 17.53 -0.62 -3.02
N MET A 187 16.51 0.01 -2.43
CA MET A 187 15.82 1.17 -3.00
C MET A 187 16.71 2.42 -3.06
N GLY A 188 17.68 2.58 -2.15
CA GLY A 188 18.57 3.74 -2.09
C GLY A 188 19.46 3.92 -3.32
N ASP A 189 19.72 2.84 -4.07
CA ASP A 189 20.56 2.83 -5.27
C ASP A 189 19.77 2.83 -6.58
N LEU A 190 18.45 2.73 -6.51
CA LEU A 190 17.58 2.67 -7.69
C LEU A 190 17.18 4.07 -8.15
N ASP A 191 16.94 4.20 -9.46
CA ASP A 191 16.41 5.44 -10.01
C ASP A 191 14.94 5.66 -9.62
N ASN A 192 14.44 6.83 -9.96
CA ASN A 192 13.10 7.27 -9.61
C ASN A 192 11.97 6.53 -10.36
N ARG A 193 12.27 5.56 -11.24
CA ARG A 193 11.28 4.67 -11.89
C ARG A 193 10.91 3.47 -11.04
N TYR A 194 11.60 3.27 -9.92
CA TYR A 194 11.31 2.18 -9.01
C TYR A 194 10.38 2.61 -7.88
N ARG A 195 9.48 1.71 -7.51
CA ARG A 195 8.55 1.78 -6.37
C ARG A 195 8.65 0.49 -5.58
N MET A 196 8.09 0.46 -4.38
CA MET A 196 8.06 -0.73 -3.53
C MET A 196 6.64 -1.06 -3.12
N ILE A 197 6.26 -2.32 -3.28
CA ILE A 197 5.03 -2.90 -2.72
C ILE A 197 5.38 -3.39 -1.31
N PRO A 198 4.89 -2.72 -0.24
CA PRO A 198 5.39 -2.93 1.12
C PRO A 198 4.70 -4.11 1.84
N THR A 199 4.57 -5.27 1.20
CA THR A 199 3.85 -6.42 1.77
C THR A 199 4.46 -6.91 3.08
N GLY A 200 5.79 -7.02 3.15
CA GLY A 200 6.49 -7.39 4.38
C GLY A 200 6.23 -6.42 5.55
N GLU A 201 6.15 -5.11 5.28
CA GLU A 201 5.81 -4.08 6.27
C GLU A 201 4.34 -4.13 6.70
N VAL A 202 3.42 -4.43 5.77
CA VAL A 202 2.01 -4.63 6.12
C VAL A 202 1.86 -5.80 7.09
N ILE A 203 2.52 -6.93 6.79
CA ILE A 203 2.47 -8.10 7.67
C ILE A 203 3.14 -7.79 9.02
N TYR A 204 4.21 -6.98 9.05
CA TYR A 204 4.82 -6.49 10.29
C TYR A 204 3.81 -5.73 11.18
N GLU A 205 3.07 -4.77 10.62
CA GLU A 205 2.09 -4.00 11.39
C GLU A 205 0.89 -4.84 11.83
N ILE A 206 0.45 -5.81 11.01
CA ILE A 206 -0.55 -6.80 11.43
C ILE A 206 -0.03 -7.64 12.60
N ALA A 207 1.19 -8.17 12.49
CA ALA A 207 1.81 -8.98 13.52
C ALA A 207 1.88 -8.22 14.86
N LYS A 208 2.20 -6.93 14.80
CA LYS A 208 2.27 -6.04 15.96
C LYS A 208 0.89 -5.75 16.55
N ALA A 209 -0.12 -5.57 15.70
CA ALA A 209 -1.50 -5.40 16.13
C ALA A 209 -2.04 -6.65 16.86
N LEU A 210 -1.72 -7.85 16.34
CA LEU A 210 -2.06 -9.12 16.97
C LEU A 210 -1.34 -9.30 18.31
N ALA A 211 -0.04 -9.01 18.38
CA ALA A 211 0.76 -9.17 19.60
C ALA A 211 0.31 -8.25 20.75
N THR A 212 -0.41 -7.17 20.45
CA THR A 212 -0.87 -6.18 21.43
C THR A 212 -2.38 -6.24 21.69
N ASP A 213 -3.09 -7.17 21.04
CA ASP A 213 -4.56 -7.22 21.02
C ASP A 213 -5.19 -5.84 20.73
N ALA A 214 -4.56 -5.07 19.83
CA ALA A 214 -4.95 -3.68 19.55
C ALA A 214 -6.38 -3.58 18.97
N TYR A 215 -6.85 -4.66 18.33
CA TYR A 215 -8.11 -4.72 17.61
C TYR A 215 -8.89 -6.01 17.95
N PRO A 216 -10.05 -5.90 18.62
CA PRO A 216 -10.89 -7.06 18.96
C PRO A 216 -11.30 -7.91 17.76
N GLU A 217 -11.50 -7.30 16.59
CA GLU A 217 -11.87 -7.98 15.35
C GLU A 217 -10.78 -8.91 14.80
N LEU A 218 -9.52 -8.70 15.19
CA LEU A 218 -8.41 -9.59 14.83
C LEU A 218 -8.10 -10.64 15.91
N ALA A 219 -8.85 -10.64 17.02
CA ALA A 219 -8.62 -11.56 18.12
C ALA A 219 -8.78 -13.02 17.66
N GLY A 220 -7.82 -13.86 18.02
CA GLY A 220 -7.78 -15.28 17.63
C GLY A 220 -7.10 -15.57 16.29
N LEU A 221 -6.76 -14.54 15.51
CA LEU A 221 -5.88 -14.70 14.34
C LEU A 221 -4.42 -14.85 14.79
N SER A 222 -3.61 -15.51 13.97
CA SER A 222 -2.18 -15.69 14.22
C SER A 222 -1.34 -15.46 12.97
N ILE A 223 -0.15 -14.88 13.12
CA ILE A 223 0.85 -14.86 12.04
C ILE A 223 1.38 -16.27 11.78
N TYR A 224 1.55 -17.03 12.85
CA TYR A 224 2.22 -18.32 12.85
C TYR A 224 1.21 -19.46 12.87
N ASN A 225 1.42 -20.44 12.00
CA ASN A 225 0.63 -21.66 11.98
C ASN A 225 1.31 -22.78 12.79
N PRO A 226 0.81 -23.17 13.97
CA PRO A 226 1.28 -24.38 14.63
C PRO A 226 0.69 -25.68 14.03
N ALA A 227 -0.42 -25.65 13.27
CA ALA A 227 -1.04 -26.79 12.60
C ALA A 227 -2.24 -26.37 11.71
N ASP A 228 -2.09 -26.32 10.37
CA ASP A 228 -3.15 -26.18 9.34
C ASP A 228 -4.46 -25.46 9.76
N ASP A 229 -4.35 -24.33 10.47
CA ASP A 229 -5.53 -23.55 10.89
C ASP A 229 -5.81 -22.46 9.86
N ASP A 230 -7.05 -22.40 9.37
CA ASP A 230 -7.53 -21.40 8.41
C ASP A 230 -7.45 -19.96 8.98
N LEU A 231 -7.22 -19.81 10.29
CA LEU A 231 -7.06 -18.53 10.99
C LEU A 231 -5.61 -18.03 11.09
N SER A 232 -4.68 -18.65 10.36
CA SER A 232 -3.29 -18.20 10.25
C SER A 232 -3.05 -17.38 8.99
N PHE A 233 -2.12 -16.41 9.03
CA PHE A 233 -1.65 -15.70 7.83
C PHE A 233 -0.72 -16.56 6.95
N HIS A 234 -0.06 -17.56 7.53
CA HIS A 234 0.79 -18.51 6.81
C HIS A 234 0.14 -19.88 6.75
N ARG A 235 0.24 -20.58 5.60
CA ARG A 235 -0.14 -22.00 5.50
C ARG A 235 1.00 -22.93 5.86
N ASP A 236 2.24 -22.51 5.61
CA ASP A 236 3.45 -23.26 5.96
C ASP A 236 4.55 -22.34 6.49
N THR A 237 5.82 -22.73 6.38
CA THR A 237 6.93 -21.94 6.93
C THR A 237 7.17 -20.61 6.22
N ILE A 238 6.67 -20.44 5.00
CA ILE A 238 6.95 -19.26 4.17
C ILE A 238 5.75 -18.79 3.37
N HIS A 239 4.85 -19.67 2.98
CA HIS A 239 3.75 -19.29 2.11
C HIS A 239 2.52 -18.83 2.88
N LEU A 240 1.74 -17.96 2.25
CA LEU A 240 0.57 -17.32 2.83
C LEU A 240 -0.66 -18.24 2.80
N SER A 241 -1.55 -18.13 3.77
CA SER A 241 -2.83 -18.84 3.76
C SER A 241 -3.71 -18.39 2.59
N ALA A 242 -4.59 -19.29 2.13
CA ALA A 242 -5.40 -19.07 0.94
C ALA A 242 -6.26 -17.81 1.03
N ASP A 243 -6.75 -17.52 2.24
CA ASP A 243 -7.65 -16.41 2.52
C ASP A 243 -6.91 -15.21 3.11
N LEU A 244 -6.56 -15.25 4.41
CA LEU A 244 -6.02 -14.09 5.14
C LEU A 244 -4.71 -13.56 4.53
N GLY A 245 -3.69 -14.42 4.42
CA GLY A 245 -2.37 -14.01 3.97
C GLY A 245 -2.38 -13.53 2.53
N ARG A 246 -2.90 -14.34 1.61
CA ARG A 246 -2.96 -13.99 0.18
C ARG A 246 -3.82 -12.76 -0.07
N TYR A 247 -4.94 -12.58 0.65
CA TYR A 247 -5.73 -11.34 0.55
C TYR A 247 -4.90 -10.12 0.90
N VAL A 248 -4.19 -10.14 2.04
CA VAL A 248 -3.35 -9.02 2.46
C VAL A 248 -2.28 -8.69 1.44
N ALA A 249 -1.56 -9.70 0.93
CA ALA A 249 -0.52 -9.47 -0.08
C ALA A 249 -1.11 -8.92 -1.39
N THR A 250 -2.24 -9.48 -1.85
CA THR A 250 -2.92 -9.06 -3.08
C THR A 250 -3.46 -7.64 -2.98
N ALA A 251 -4.13 -7.32 -1.87
CA ALA A 251 -4.70 -6.01 -1.64
C ALA A 251 -3.60 -4.94 -1.44
N THR A 252 -2.47 -5.29 -0.81
CA THR A 252 -1.28 -4.41 -0.71
C THR A 252 -0.69 -4.12 -2.09
N MET A 253 -0.52 -5.15 -2.91
CA MET A 253 -0.02 -5.02 -4.28
C MET A 253 -0.95 -4.14 -5.11
N TYR A 254 -2.26 -4.40 -5.06
CA TYR A 254 -3.25 -3.63 -5.80
C TYR A 254 -3.26 -2.16 -5.37
N SER A 255 -3.35 -1.90 -4.06
CA SER A 255 -3.38 -0.54 -3.50
C SER A 255 -2.14 0.26 -3.90
N THR A 256 -0.97 -0.38 -3.92
CA THR A 256 0.29 0.26 -4.31
C THR A 256 0.35 0.58 -5.81
N MET A 257 0.04 -0.41 -6.66
CA MET A 257 0.17 -0.27 -8.11
C MET A 257 -0.87 0.68 -8.71
N HIS A 258 -2.09 0.68 -8.17
CA HIS A 258 -3.20 1.53 -8.63
C HIS A 258 -3.33 2.83 -7.85
N LYS A 259 -2.43 3.08 -6.88
CA LYS A 259 -2.49 4.20 -5.94
C LYS A 259 -3.87 4.37 -5.30
N GLN A 260 -4.52 3.26 -5.00
CA GLN A 260 -5.93 3.21 -4.62
C GLN A 260 -6.09 2.97 -3.12
N ASP A 261 -6.85 3.82 -2.45
CA ASP A 261 -7.35 3.55 -1.10
C ASP A 261 -8.33 2.39 -1.15
N ILE A 262 -8.01 1.32 -0.44
CA ILE A 262 -8.81 0.10 -0.41
C ILE A 262 -9.74 0.00 0.81
N ARG A 263 -9.81 1.02 1.66
CA ARG A 263 -10.75 1.03 2.79
C ARG A 263 -12.19 0.99 2.26
N GLY A 264 -12.97 0.03 2.76
CA GLY A 264 -14.32 -0.28 2.25
C GLY A 264 -14.35 -1.31 1.11
N LEU A 265 -13.20 -1.84 0.67
CA LEU A 265 -13.15 -3.00 -0.21
C LEU A 265 -13.78 -4.22 0.47
N VAL A 266 -14.77 -4.82 -0.19
CA VAL A 266 -15.30 -6.13 0.20
C VAL A 266 -14.48 -7.20 -0.52
N PRO A 267 -13.82 -8.14 0.20
CA PRO A 267 -13.05 -9.20 -0.44
C PRO A 267 -13.89 -9.98 -1.47
N PRO A 268 -13.37 -10.23 -2.68
CA PRO A 268 -14.07 -11.03 -3.68
C PRO A 268 -14.36 -12.46 -3.17
N SER A 269 -15.63 -12.71 -2.81
CA SER A 269 -16.06 -14.00 -2.19
C SER A 269 -15.89 -15.24 -3.09
N ASN A 270 -15.69 -15.04 -4.40
CA ASN A 270 -15.34 -16.09 -5.34
C ASN A 270 -13.86 -16.50 -5.25
N ILE A 271 -13.02 -15.73 -4.57
CA ILE A 271 -11.58 -15.97 -4.38
C ILE A 271 -11.26 -16.25 -2.91
N PHE A 272 -11.82 -15.47 -2.00
CA PHE A 272 -11.53 -15.51 -0.58
C PHE A 272 -12.77 -15.93 0.22
N ASP A 273 -12.62 -16.86 1.16
CA ASP A 273 -13.72 -17.39 1.97
C ASP A 273 -14.27 -16.30 2.91
N PRO A 274 -15.54 -15.88 2.75
CA PRO A 274 -16.15 -14.86 3.60
C PRO A 274 -16.37 -15.32 5.06
N LEU A 275 -16.24 -16.62 5.36
CA LEU A 275 -16.30 -17.15 6.72
C LEU A 275 -14.98 -16.91 7.48
N VAL A 276 -13.86 -16.87 6.76
CA VAL A 276 -12.54 -16.54 7.31
C VAL A 276 -12.34 -15.02 7.26
N LEU A 277 -12.50 -14.41 6.09
CA LEU A 277 -12.40 -12.97 5.86
C LEU A 277 -13.76 -12.28 6.06
N THR A 278 -14.21 -12.24 7.31
CA THR A 278 -15.44 -11.51 7.67
C THR A 278 -15.32 -10.00 7.34
N PRO A 279 -16.43 -9.28 7.12
CA PRO A 279 -16.37 -7.85 6.80
C PRO A 279 -15.58 -7.02 7.82
N SER A 280 -15.71 -7.30 9.12
CA SER A 280 -14.96 -6.58 10.17
C SER A 280 -13.47 -6.85 10.14
N ILE A 281 -13.06 -8.10 9.83
CA ILE A 281 -11.64 -8.45 9.64
C ILE A 281 -11.11 -7.73 8.41
N ALA A 282 -11.83 -7.81 7.29
CA ALA A 282 -11.43 -7.18 6.04
C ALA A 282 -11.28 -5.65 6.18
N ASP A 283 -12.24 -4.96 6.81
CA ASP A 283 -12.17 -3.52 7.04
C ASP A 283 -10.94 -3.11 7.85
N ARG A 284 -10.59 -3.90 8.88
CA ARG A 284 -9.38 -3.65 9.68
C ARG A 284 -8.12 -3.89 8.87
N LEU A 285 -8.04 -5.01 8.16
CA LEU A 285 -6.88 -5.31 7.31
C LEU A 285 -6.68 -4.24 6.23
N ASN A 286 -7.76 -3.81 5.57
CA ASN A 286 -7.73 -2.73 4.57
C ASN A 286 -7.22 -1.42 5.15
N SER A 287 -7.58 -1.11 6.40
CA SER A 287 -7.08 0.07 7.10
C SER A 287 -5.57 -0.02 7.34
N ILE A 288 -5.08 -1.15 7.87
CA ILE A 288 -3.64 -1.36 8.10
C ILE A 288 -2.86 -1.31 6.78
N ILE A 289 -3.36 -1.97 5.73
CA ILE A 289 -2.77 -1.95 4.39
C ILE A 289 -2.64 -0.52 3.88
N TRP A 290 -3.72 0.25 3.90
CA TRP A 290 -3.68 1.62 3.40
C TRP A 290 -2.79 2.53 4.24
N ASP A 291 -2.80 2.39 5.56
CA ASP A 291 -1.94 3.18 6.44
C ASP A 291 -0.45 2.93 6.13
N VAL A 292 -0.05 1.69 5.88
CA VAL A 292 1.33 1.33 5.48
C VAL A 292 1.64 1.78 4.06
N VAL A 293 0.77 1.50 3.08
CA VAL A 293 0.99 1.86 1.66
C VAL A 293 1.09 3.37 1.50
N SER A 294 0.17 4.12 2.10
CA SER A 294 0.15 5.59 2.01
C SER A 294 1.31 6.27 2.76
N SER A 295 1.89 5.61 3.78
CA SER A 295 3.02 6.16 4.55
C SER A 295 4.40 5.70 4.06
N SER A 296 4.46 4.64 3.25
CA SER A 296 5.71 4.15 2.66
C SER A 296 6.35 5.21 1.75
N PRO A 297 7.63 5.58 1.95
CA PRO A 297 8.32 6.56 1.11
C PRO A 297 8.57 6.08 -0.32
N TYR A 298 8.41 4.77 -0.57
CA TYR A 298 8.70 4.15 -1.86
C TYR A 298 7.44 3.68 -2.60
N SER A 299 6.23 3.84 -2.03
CA SER A 299 5.00 3.38 -2.68
C SER A 299 4.59 4.24 -3.87
N GLY A 300 4.99 5.53 -3.88
CA GLY A 300 4.63 6.47 -4.93
C GLY A 300 3.23 7.07 -4.81
N ILE A 301 2.53 6.83 -3.70
CA ILE A 301 1.18 7.38 -3.46
C ILE A 301 1.16 8.91 -3.48
N ALA A 302 2.24 9.56 -3.01
CA ALA A 302 2.34 11.02 -2.95
C ALA A 302 3.02 11.69 -4.16
N ASP A 303 3.48 10.89 -5.12
CA ASP A 303 4.02 11.37 -6.40
C ASP A 303 2.84 11.52 -7.34
N PHE A 304 2.26 12.72 -7.37
CA PHE A 304 1.01 13.01 -8.05
C PHE A 304 1.22 13.31 -9.53
N ASN A 305 2.42 13.75 -9.92
CA ASN A 305 2.74 14.02 -11.32
C ASN A 305 3.48 12.88 -12.01
N ASP A 306 3.72 11.77 -11.29
CA ASP A 306 4.34 10.57 -11.82
C ASP A 306 5.77 10.83 -12.36
N ASP A 307 6.48 11.78 -11.75
CA ASP A 307 7.84 12.14 -12.15
C ASP A 307 8.93 11.40 -11.36
N GLY A 308 8.53 10.57 -10.40
CA GLY A 308 9.46 9.81 -9.58
C GLY A 308 9.86 10.47 -8.26
N TYR A 309 9.42 11.69 -7.99
CA TYR A 309 9.82 12.44 -6.82
C TYR A 309 8.61 13.02 -6.09
N VAL A 310 8.59 12.89 -4.76
CA VAL A 310 7.61 13.60 -3.92
C VAL A 310 8.19 14.97 -3.54
N ASN A 311 7.70 16.04 -4.14
CA ASN A 311 8.23 17.39 -4.01
C ASN A 311 7.14 18.49 -4.10
N ALA A 312 7.57 19.75 -4.29
CA ALA A 312 6.65 20.90 -4.36
C ALA A 312 5.79 20.94 -5.64
N THR A 313 6.21 20.24 -6.69
CA THR A 313 5.45 20.07 -7.93
C THR A 313 4.20 19.23 -7.67
N ASP A 314 4.33 18.14 -6.91
CA ASP A 314 3.18 17.35 -6.46
C ASP A 314 2.22 18.18 -5.64
N LEU A 315 2.74 18.94 -4.67
CA LEU A 315 1.90 19.83 -3.88
C LEU A 315 1.14 20.82 -4.76
N THR A 316 1.80 21.37 -5.79
CA THR A 316 1.16 22.30 -6.72
C THR A 316 0.05 21.61 -7.52
N LEU A 317 0.29 20.39 -7.99
CA LEU A 317 -0.72 19.59 -8.69
C LEU A 317 -1.90 19.27 -7.77
N TRP A 318 -1.63 18.83 -6.55
CA TRP A 318 -2.64 18.61 -5.51
C TRP A 318 -3.48 19.86 -5.25
N GLN A 319 -2.84 21.02 -5.08
CA GLN A 319 -3.55 22.29 -4.87
C GLN A 319 -4.47 22.64 -6.05
N ASN A 320 -4.02 22.39 -7.29
CA ASN A 320 -4.77 22.68 -8.49
C ASN A 320 -5.98 21.74 -8.68
N GLU A 321 -5.88 20.51 -8.19
CA GLU A 321 -6.90 19.47 -8.37
C GLU A 321 -7.66 19.11 -7.07
N PHE A 322 -7.46 19.86 -5.98
CA PHE A 322 -8.13 19.63 -4.71
C PHE A 322 -9.66 19.76 -4.83
N GLY A 323 -10.36 18.76 -4.30
CA GLY A 323 -11.83 18.62 -4.39
C GLY A 323 -12.31 18.02 -5.71
N THR A 324 -11.39 17.66 -6.62
CA THR A 324 -11.69 16.93 -7.85
C THR A 324 -10.99 15.57 -7.87
N THR A 325 -9.71 15.54 -8.23
CA THR A 325 -8.86 14.34 -8.20
C THR A 325 -8.39 14.01 -6.78
N TYR A 326 -8.00 15.04 -6.02
CA TYR A 326 -7.37 14.86 -4.70
C TYR A 326 -8.17 15.48 -3.57
N ASP A 327 -7.93 15.00 -2.36
CA ASP A 327 -8.57 15.49 -1.13
C ASP A 327 -7.57 15.74 0.02
N GLY A 328 -8.09 15.94 1.23
CA GLY A 328 -7.26 16.23 2.39
C GLY A 328 -6.41 15.04 2.85
N SER A 329 -6.83 13.81 2.56
CA SER A 329 -6.08 12.61 2.88
C SER A 329 -4.82 12.49 2.00
N ASP A 330 -4.91 12.86 0.73
CA ASP A 330 -3.77 12.90 -0.19
C ASP A 330 -2.70 13.89 0.28
N PHE A 331 -3.12 15.07 0.76
CA PHE A 331 -2.18 16.04 1.33
C PHE A 331 -1.42 15.48 2.53
N LEU A 332 -2.11 14.73 3.40
CA LEU A 332 -1.47 14.10 4.55
C LEU A 332 -0.51 12.98 4.10
N ASN A 333 -0.84 12.24 3.03
CA ASN A 333 0.07 11.26 2.43
C ASN A 333 1.34 11.95 1.91
N TRP A 334 1.18 13.04 1.17
CA TRP A 334 2.28 13.87 0.68
C TRP A 334 3.15 14.41 1.81
N GLN A 335 2.53 14.95 2.87
CA GLN A 335 3.28 15.45 4.02
C GLN A 335 4.06 14.33 4.71
N ARG A 336 3.48 13.14 4.86
CA ARG A 336 4.16 11.99 5.47
C ARG A 336 5.34 11.51 4.62
N GLN A 337 5.16 11.38 3.31
CA GLN A 337 6.23 10.89 2.42
C GLN A 337 7.36 11.90 2.26
N LEU A 338 7.04 13.19 2.07
CA LEU A 338 8.05 14.25 1.97
C LEU A 338 8.94 14.32 3.22
N LEU A 339 8.35 14.17 4.41
CA LEU A 339 9.07 14.22 5.68
C LEU A 339 9.74 12.89 6.05
N GLY A 340 9.15 11.76 5.66
CA GLY A 340 9.61 10.41 6.01
C GLY A 340 10.78 9.90 5.17
N GLY A 341 10.98 10.40 3.95
CA GLY A 341 12.13 10.05 3.10
C GLY A 341 13.46 10.67 3.58
N SER A 342 13.37 11.65 4.48
CA SER A 342 14.53 12.28 5.08
C SER A 342 14.57 11.88 6.55
N ASN A 343 15.64 11.21 7.00
CA ASN A 343 16.06 11.24 8.41
C ASN A 343 16.46 12.68 8.81
N LEU A 344 15.59 13.66 8.56
CA LEU A 344 15.61 14.92 9.27
C LEU A 344 15.27 14.51 10.69
N LEU A 345 16.32 14.24 11.49
CA LEU A 345 16.29 14.45 12.92
C LEU A 345 15.42 15.67 13.09
N ALA A 346 14.21 15.47 13.62
CA ALA A 346 13.35 16.56 13.97
C ALA A 346 14.16 17.35 14.99
N SER A 347 14.92 18.34 14.50
CA SER A 347 15.33 19.45 15.30
C SER A 347 13.98 20.03 15.64
N ALA A 348 13.45 19.62 16.79
CA ALA A 348 12.38 20.30 17.45
C ALA A 348 12.98 21.68 17.69
N VAL A 349 12.93 22.53 16.66
CA VAL A 349 13.05 23.96 16.79
C VAL A 349 11.99 24.21 17.84
N PRO A 350 12.37 24.59 19.07
CA PRO A 350 11.40 24.82 20.11
C PRO A 350 10.47 25.86 19.52
N VAL A 351 9.27 25.42 19.12
CA VAL A 351 8.24 26.31 18.64
C VAL A 351 8.05 27.23 19.81
N PRO A 352 8.38 28.54 19.69
CA PRO A 352 8.24 29.45 20.81
C PRO A 352 6.81 29.27 21.28
N GLU A 353 6.64 28.80 22.52
CA GLU A 353 5.31 28.47 23.01
C GLU A 353 4.44 29.67 22.68
N PRO A 354 3.32 29.48 21.94
CA PRO A 354 2.45 30.59 21.64
C PRO A 354 2.15 31.28 22.96
N THR A 355 1.96 32.59 22.90
CA THR A 355 1.69 33.51 24.00
C THR A 355 0.52 33.14 24.91
N SER A 356 0.07 31.88 24.96
CA SER A 356 -0.73 31.19 25.97
C SER A 356 -0.44 31.67 27.39
N LEU A 357 0.83 31.79 27.79
CA LEU A 357 1.20 32.34 29.10
C LEU A 357 0.83 33.83 29.22
N ALA A 358 1.05 34.61 28.17
CA ALA A 358 0.60 36.01 28.11
C ALA A 358 -0.94 36.14 28.06
N LEU A 359 -1.64 35.27 27.33
CA LEU A 359 -3.11 35.23 27.27
C LEU A 359 -3.71 34.82 28.62
N PHE A 360 -3.08 33.87 29.31
CA PHE A 360 -3.46 33.48 30.68
C PHE A 360 -3.22 34.63 31.66
N VAL A 361 -2.10 35.34 31.57
CA VAL A 361 -1.84 36.53 32.38
C VAL A 361 -2.86 37.63 32.10
N VAL A 362 -3.20 37.90 30.84
CA VAL A 362 -4.25 38.86 30.45
C VAL A 362 -5.62 38.44 31.02
N PHE A 363 -5.94 37.15 30.96
CA PHE A 363 -7.17 36.61 31.54
C PHE A 363 -7.22 36.79 33.06
N VAL A 364 -6.15 36.45 33.78
CA VAL A 364 -6.08 36.60 35.25
C VAL A 364 -6.16 38.07 35.66
N VAL A 365 -5.46 38.97 34.95
CA VAL A 365 -5.49 40.41 35.24
C VAL A 365 -6.87 41.02 34.97
N SER A 366 -7.54 40.60 33.89
CA SER A 366 -8.90 41.07 33.58
C SER A 366 -9.91 40.59 34.63
N GLN A 367 -9.83 39.33 35.08
CA GLN A 367 -10.69 38.82 36.14
C GLN A 367 -10.44 39.51 37.49
N ALA A 368 -9.18 39.76 37.84
CA ALA A 368 -8.83 40.49 39.06
C ALA A 368 -9.42 41.91 39.07
N ARG A 369 -9.42 42.62 37.92
CA ARG A 369 -10.04 43.94 37.79
C ARG A 369 -11.56 43.88 37.94
N ILE A 370 -12.22 42.88 37.34
CA ILE A 370 -13.67 42.70 37.46
C ILE A 370 -14.06 42.43 38.92
N CYS A 371 -13.34 41.54 39.62
CA CYS A 371 -13.58 41.25 41.03
C CYS A 371 -13.40 42.49 41.92
N ARG A 372 -12.35 43.29 41.69
CA ARG A 372 -12.10 44.53 42.46
C ARG A 372 -13.17 45.60 42.22
N PHE A 373 -13.64 45.76 40.98
CA PHE A 373 -14.73 46.69 40.66
C PHE A 373 -16.03 46.32 41.36
N ARG A 374 -16.39 45.02 41.35
CA ARG A 374 -17.57 44.50 42.05
C ARG A 374 -17.49 44.73 43.57
N TYR A 375 -16.33 44.48 44.18
CA TYR A 375 -16.12 44.69 45.61
C TYR A 375 -16.28 46.16 46.02
N ASN A 376 -15.71 47.10 45.25
CA ASN A 376 -15.81 48.52 45.55
C ASN A 376 -17.25 49.06 45.44
N ASN A 377 -18.00 48.64 44.41
CA ASN A 377 -19.40 49.03 44.27
C ASN A 377 -20.26 48.53 45.44
N TYR A 378 -20.00 47.33 45.94
CA TYR A 378 -20.69 46.78 47.11
C TYR A 378 -20.47 47.64 48.37
N GLN A 379 -19.24 48.12 48.59
CA GLN A 379 -18.90 49.00 49.73
C GLN A 379 -19.50 50.41 49.62
N THR A 380 -19.66 50.95 48.41
CA THR A 380 -20.30 52.28 48.22
C THR A 380 -21.81 52.22 48.48
N ILE A 381 -22.48 51.13 48.07
CA ILE A 381 -23.90 50.93 48.33
C ILE A 381 -24.16 50.76 49.85
N SER A 382 -23.30 50.02 50.57
CA SER A 382 -23.50 49.80 52.01
C SER A 382 -23.28 51.05 52.88
N ARG A 383 -22.55 52.06 52.40
CA ARG A 383 -22.32 53.32 53.15
C ARG A 383 -23.42 54.36 52.98
N THR A 384 -24.21 54.28 51.91
CA THR A 384 -25.29 55.26 51.65
C THR A 384 -26.63 54.86 52.26
N SER A 385 -26.74 53.64 52.79
CA SER A 385 -27.97 53.11 53.39
C SER A 385 -28.08 53.29 54.91
N LYS A 386 -27.37 54.26 55.53
CA LYS A 386 -27.67 54.61 56.93
C LYS A 386 -29.03 55.34 56.97
N PRO A 387 -30.08 54.75 57.58
CA PRO A 387 -31.34 55.44 57.76
C PRO A 387 -31.14 56.62 58.72
N ARG A 388 -31.72 57.78 58.37
CA ARG A 388 -31.86 58.92 59.28
C ARG A 388 -32.98 58.66 60.29
#